data_AF-A0A540X389-F1
#
_entry.id   AF-A0A540X389-F1
#
_cell.length_a   1.000
_cell.length_b   1.000
_cell.length_c   1.000
_cell.angle_alpha   90.00
_cell.angle_beta   90.00
_cell.angle_gamma   90.00
#
_symmetry.space_group_name_H-M   'P 1'
#
loop_
_entity.id
_entity.type
_entity.pdbx_description
1 polymer ?
#
loop_
_entity_poly.entity_id
_entity_poly.type
_entity_poly.pdbx_seq_one_letter_code
_entity_poly.pdbx_strand_id
1 'polypeptide(L)'
;MSTEPWTGDESPPPRWEVFSRGGEVAVRGEGRTPEVAFEQVALALCTRVTDPSTVEVREEVDVVCDAVDREGLLMDWLRSVVQLMGSRRLRFRCFAVRLDGPRLFGRGYGEHLDPVRHRPSRDVRGVTLSGPTVRRSADGRWTAECEVEV
;
A
#
# COMPACT_ATOMS: atom_id res chain seq x y z
N MET A 1 -13.73 41.97 -18.17
CA MET A 1 -12.60 41.16 -17.67
C MET A 1 -13.21 39.93 -17.02
N SER A 2 -13.24 38.82 -17.77
CA SER A 2 -13.83 37.58 -17.29
C SER A 2 -12.85 36.93 -16.31
N THR A 3 -13.24 36.82 -15.05
CA THR A 3 -12.57 35.98 -14.06
C THR A 3 -12.98 34.54 -14.35
N GLU A 4 -12.13 33.79 -15.04
CA GLU A 4 -12.25 32.33 -15.07
C GLU A 4 -11.96 31.81 -13.65
N PRO A 5 -12.81 30.93 -13.09
CA PRO A 5 -12.55 30.35 -11.79
C PRO A 5 -11.32 29.43 -11.86
N TRP A 6 -10.41 29.56 -10.89
CA TRP A 6 -9.32 28.62 -10.66
C TRP A 6 -9.92 27.23 -10.40
N THR A 7 -9.81 26.31 -11.36
CA THR A 7 -10.02 24.88 -11.15
C THR A 7 -8.84 24.34 -10.36
N GLY A 8 -8.91 24.43 -9.03
CA GLY A 8 -7.95 23.75 -8.16
C GLY A 8 -7.89 22.28 -8.57
N ASP A 9 -6.69 21.70 -8.68
CA ASP A 9 -6.42 20.37 -9.22
C ASP A 9 -7.50 19.33 -8.79
N GLU A 10 -8.52 19.14 -9.64
CA GLU A 10 -9.71 18.31 -9.41
C GLU A 10 -9.39 16.81 -9.53
N SER A 11 -8.13 16.42 -9.31
CA SER A 11 -7.76 15.01 -9.31
C SER A 11 -8.27 14.36 -8.02
N PRO A 12 -9.04 13.25 -8.12
CA PRO A 12 -9.58 12.55 -6.96
C PRO A 12 -8.48 12.22 -5.94
N PRO A 13 -8.80 12.24 -4.64
CA PRO A 13 -7.85 11.94 -3.57
C PRO A 13 -7.21 10.56 -3.75
N PRO A 14 -6.04 10.32 -3.13
CA PRO A 14 -5.46 8.99 -3.09
C PRO A 14 -6.46 8.00 -2.53
N ARG A 15 -6.48 6.81 -3.12
CA ARG A 15 -7.41 5.76 -2.72
C ARG A 15 -6.75 4.40 -2.83
N TRP A 16 -7.31 3.46 -2.10
CA TRP A 16 -6.95 2.06 -2.16
C TRP A 16 -8.22 1.23 -2.35
N GLU A 17 -8.08 0.04 -2.92
CA GLU A 17 -9.19 -0.86 -3.19
C GLU A 17 -8.74 -2.32 -3.00
N VAL A 18 -9.64 -3.14 -2.49
CA VAL A 18 -9.54 -4.61 -2.55
C VAL A 18 -10.67 -5.08 -3.44
N PHE A 19 -10.36 -5.86 -4.48
CA PHE A 19 -11.35 -6.30 -5.47
C PHE A 19 -11.05 -7.72 -5.94
N SER A 20 -11.98 -8.31 -6.68
CA SER A 20 -11.82 -9.64 -7.27
C SER A 20 -11.53 -9.56 -8.77
N ARG A 21 -10.55 -10.33 -9.25
CA ARG A 21 -10.19 -10.45 -10.67
C ARG A 21 -10.07 -11.93 -11.03
N GLY A 22 -10.98 -12.41 -11.87
CA GLY A 22 -10.95 -13.82 -12.30
C GLY A 22 -11.15 -14.84 -11.16
N GLY A 23 -11.76 -14.44 -10.05
CA GLY A 23 -11.91 -15.27 -8.85
C GLY A 23 -10.83 -15.03 -7.79
N GLU A 24 -9.71 -14.42 -8.16
CA GLU A 24 -8.62 -14.08 -7.24
C GLU A 24 -8.83 -12.72 -6.58
N VAL A 25 -8.28 -12.56 -5.37
CA VAL A 25 -8.28 -11.27 -4.66
C VAL A 25 -7.09 -10.45 -5.12
N ALA A 26 -7.30 -9.16 -5.38
CA ALA A 26 -6.25 -8.21 -5.71
C ALA A 26 -6.37 -6.96 -4.85
N VAL A 27 -5.23 -6.32 -4.63
CA VAL A 27 -5.11 -5.03 -3.95
C VAL A 27 -4.64 -3.98 -4.94
N ARG A 28 -5.20 -2.77 -4.83
CA ARG A 28 -4.85 -1.62 -5.65
C ARG A 28 -4.60 -0.40 -4.77
N GLY A 29 -3.59 0.37 -5.13
CA GLY A 29 -3.35 1.70 -4.62
C GLY A 29 -3.26 2.69 -5.76
N GLU A 30 -3.75 3.90 -5.52
CA GLU A 30 -3.72 4.97 -6.51
C GLU A 30 -3.29 6.30 -5.90
N GLY A 31 -2.55 7.06 -6.68
CA GLY A 31 -2.02 8.35 -6.26
C GLY A 31 -1.63 9.26 -7.41
N ARG A 32 -1.29 10.50 -7.08
CA ARG A 32 -0.71 11.47 -8.03
C ARG A 32 0.74 11.16 -8.35
N THR A 33 1.40 10.36 -7.52
CA THR A 33 2.78 9.91 -7.68
C THR A 33 2.84 8.39 -7.46
N PRO A 34 3.88 7.71 -7.98
CA PRO A 34 4.04 6.28 -7.73
C PRO A 34 4.26 5.97 -6.23
N GLU A 35 4.92 6.86 -5.48
CA GLU A 35 5.08 6.75 -4.03
C GLU A 35 3.72 6.64 -3.34
N VAL A 36 2.80 7.56 -3.65
CA VAL A 36 1.46 7.54 -3.06
C VAL A 36 0.70 6.27 -3.47
N ALA A 37 0.83 5.81 -4.71
CA ALA A 37 0.22 4.54 -5.13
C ALA A 37 0.77 3.34 -4.32
N PHE A 38 2.06 3.34 -4.00
CA PHE A 38 2.73 2.30 -3.20
C PHE A 38 2.32 2.34 -1.72
N GLU A 39 2.09 3.52 -1.17
CA GLU A 39 1.52 3.69 0.18
C GLU A 39 0.10 3.13 0.23
N GLN A 40 -0.73 3.47 -0.76
CA GLN A 40 -2.12 3.06 -0.81
C GLN A 40 -2.30 1.55 -1.03
N VAL A 41 -1.48 0.92 -1.88
CA VAL A 41 -1.58 -0.54 -2.12
C VAL A 41 -1.12 -1.34 -0.90
N ALA A 42 -0.12 -0.85 -0.15
CA ALA A 42 0.25 -1.44 1.14
C ALA A 42 -0.87 -1.29 2.17
N LEU A 43 -1.57 -0.15 2.19
CA LEU A 43 -2.74 0.04 3.04
C LEU A 43 -3.90 -0.90 2.68
N ALA A 44 -4.20 -1.09 1.38
CA ALA A 44 -5.16 -2.10 0.93
C ALA A 44 -4.78 -3.50 1.42
N LEU A 45 -3.50 -3.87 1.34
CA LEU A 45 -3.02 -5.15 1.83
C LEU A 45 -3.25 -5.31 3.35
N CYS A 46 -2.99 -4.27 4.15
CA CYS A 46 -3.25 -4.31 5.59
C CYS A 46 -4.73 -4.59 5.92
N THR A 47 -5.67 -4.09 5.12
CA THR A 47 -7.12 -4.30 5.36
C THR A 47 -7.53 -5.77 5.24
N ARG A 48 -6.72 -6.60 4.56
CA ARG A 48 -6.91 -8.05 4.50
C ARG A 48 -6.65 -8.73 5.85
N VAL A 49 -5.86 -8.07 6.70
CA VAL A 49 -5.37 -8.60 7.97
C VAL A 49 -6.13 -8.00 9.14
N THR A 50 -6.28 -6.67 9.19
CA THR A 50 -6.91 -5.91 10.27
C THR A 50 -7.43 -4.59 9.69
N ASP A 51 -8.52 -4.04 10.26
CA ASP A 51 -8.95 -2.67 9.93
C ASP A 51 -7.88 -1.65 10.35
N PRO A 52 -7.23 -0.95 9.40
CA PRO A 52 -6.18 0.02 9.73
C PRO A 52 -6.66 1.18 10.60
N SER A 53 -7.96 1.51 10.61
CA SER A 53 -8.49 2.61 11.42
C SER A 53 -8.43 2.33 12.93
N THR A 54 -8.30 1.05 13.31
CA THR A 54 -8.20 0.60 14.70
C THR A 54 -6.76 0.62 15.24
N VAL A 55 -5.78 0.91 14.37
CA VAL A 55 -4.35 0.88 14.67
C VAL A 55 -3.87 2.26 15.10
N GLU A 56 -3.23 2.37 16.25
CA GLU A 56 -2.55 3.58 16.69
C GLU A 56 -1.12 3.67 16.15
N VAL A 57 -0.65 4.89 15.93
CA VAL A 57 0.73 5.17 15.49
C VAL A 57 1.64 5.34 16.71
N ARG A 58 2.26 4.23 17.12
CA ARG A 58 3.18 4.16 18.28
C ARG A 58 4.58 3.69 17.89
N GLU A 59 4.69 3.00 16.76
CA GLU A 59 5.90 2.42 16.21
C GLU A 59 6.11 2.93 14.78
N GLU A 60 7.38 3.16 14.44
CA GLU A 60 7.84 3.48 13.10
C GLU A 60 8.85 2.44 12.64
N VAL A 61 8.67 1.87 11.46
CA VAL A 61 9.60 0.88 10.90
C VAL A 61 10.01 1.27 9.50
N ASP A 62 11.31 1.44 9.31
CA ASP A 62 11.93 1.67 8.01
C ASP A 62 12.12 0.37 7.22
N VAL A 63 11.89 0.45 5.92
CA VAL A 63 12.10 -0.62 4.94
C VAL A 63 12.82 -0.02 3.74
N VAL A 64 13.83 -0.73 3.26
CA VAL A 64 14.56 -0.36 2.04
C VAL A 64 14.48 -1.51 1.05
N CYS A 65 14.11 -1.20 -0.19
CA CYS A 65 14.06 -2.17 -1.29
C CYS A 65 14.87 -1.64 -2.47
N ASP A 66 15.47 -2.57 -3.22
CA ASP A 66 16.24 -2.29 -4.43
C ASP A 66 15.75 -3.24 -5.53
N ALA A 67 15.35 -2.71 -6.69
CA ALA A 67 14.98 -3.53 -7.83
C ALA A 67 15.25 -2.82 -9.16
N VAL A 68 15.24 -3.59 -10.25
CA VAL A 68 15.55 -3.09 -11.60
C VAL A 68 14.42 -2.23 -12.17
N ASP A 69 13.18 -2.48 -11.75
CA ASP A 69 11.97 -1.79 -12.19
C ASP A 69 10.98 -1.54 -11.04
N ARG A 70 9.86 -0.87 -11.36
CA ARG A 70 8.85 -0.46 -10.37
C ARG A 70 8.04 -1.65 -9.88
N GLU A 71 7.74 -2.60 -10.75
CA GLU A 71 7.04 -3.83 -10.42
C GLU A 71 7.82 -4.67 -9.40
N GLY A 72 9.14 -4.79 -9.57
CA GLY A 72 10.03 -5.41 -8.60
C GLY A 72 10.05 -4.65 -7.27
N LEU A 73 10.16 -3.31 -7.30
CA LEU A 73 10.10 -2.49 -6.08
C LEU A 73 8.77 -2.68 -5.34
N LEU A 74 7.65 -2.72 -6.06
CA LEU A 74 6.33 -2.95 -5.50
C LEU A 74 6.26 -4.32 -4.83
N MET A 75 6.76 -5.35 -5.50
CA MET A 75 6.75 -6.72 -5.00
C MET A 75 7.57 -6.85 -3.71
N ASP A 76 8.79 -6.33 -3.69
CA ASP A 76 9.66 -6.39 -2.51
C ASP A 76 9.12 -5.56 -1.34
N TRP A 77 8.52 -4.40 -1.64
CA TRP A 77 7.84 -3.57 -0.66
C TRP A 77 6.68 -4.30 0.01
N LEU A 78 5.76 -4.87 -0.78
CA LEU A 78 4.61 -5.60 -0.24
C LEU A 78 5.02 -6.87 0.52
N ARG A 79 6.03 -7.60 0.03
CA ARG A 79 6.60 -8.76 0.75
C ARG A 79 7.16 -8.36 2.11
N SER A 80 7.84 -7.21 2.19
CA SER A 80 8.36 -6.67 3.45
C SER A 80 7.22 -6.32 4.41
N VAL A 81 6.15 -5.68 3.93
CA VAL A 81 4.95 -5.37 4.75
C VAL A 81 4.31 -6.67 5.28
N VAL A 82 4.14 -7.70 4.45
CA VAL A 82 3.64 -9.03 4.89
C VAL A 82 4.53 -9.63 5.96
N GLN A 83 5.85 -9.60 5.76
CA GLN A 83 6.82 -10.15 6.71
C GLN A 83 6.78 -9.43 8.06
N LEU A 84 6.65 -8.10 8.06
CA LEU A 84 6.48 -7.30 9.29
C LEU A 84 5.17 -7.63 10.02
N MET A 85 4.07 -7.78 9.29
CA MET A 85 2.78 -8.14 9.88
C MET A 85 2.74 -9.58 10.42
N GLY A 86 3.41 -10.51 9.76
CA GLY A 86 3.42 -11.93 10.11
C GLY A 86 4.44 -12.28 11.20
N SER A 87 5.71 -11.90 11.01
CA SER A 87 6.81 -12.27 11.91
C SER A 87 6.91 -11.35 13.12
N ARG A 88 6.77 -10.03 12.94
CA ARG A 88 6.86 -9.05 14.03
C ARG A 88 5.51 -8.71 14.66
N ARG A 89 4.43 -9.28 14.13
CA ARG A 89 3.05 -9.01 14.55
C ARG A 89 2.72 -7.52 14.57
N LEU A 90 3.26 -6.73 13.64
CA LEU A 90 2.90 -5.32 13.50
C LEU A 90 1.58 -5.17 12.75
N ARG A 91 0.86 -4.09 13.02
CA ARG A 91 -0.29 -3.61 12.25
C ARG A 91 -0.02 -2.17 11.87
N PHE A 92 -0.41 -1.77 10.67
CA PHE A 92 -0.08 -0.46 10.13
C PHE A 92 -1.34 0.37 9.89
N ARG A 93 -1.23 1.65 10.25
CA ARG A 93 -2.26 2.67 10.03
C ARG A 93 -2.07 3.38 8.69
N CYS A 94 -0.82 3.66 8.35
CA CYS A 94 -0.41 4.36 7.14
C CYS A 94 1.07 4.10 6.82
N PHE A 95 1.48 4.58 5.65
CA PHE A 95 2.83 4.44 5.14
C PHE A 95 3.30 5.77 4.53
N ALA A 96 4.61 5.96 4.48
CA ALA A 96 5.25 6.99 3.68
C ALA A 96 6.31 6.32 2.79
N VAL A 97 6.34 6.68 1.49
CA VAL A 97 7.27 6.11 0.52
C VAL A 97 8.05 7.23 -0.17
N ARG A 98 9.34 7.00 -0.39
CA ARG A 98 10.18 7.80 -1.27
C ARG A 98 10.87 6.88 -2.26
N LEU A 99 10.78 7.20 -3.54
CA LEU A 99 11.52 6.53 -4.60
C LEU A 99 12.75 7.35 -4.99
N ASP A 100 13.84 6.66 -5.29
CA ASP A 100 15.12 7.25 -5.69
C ASP A 100 15.80 6.33 -6.71
N GLY A 101 15.47 6.53 -7.99
CA GLY A 101 15.89 5.64 -9.06
C GLY A 101 15.43 4.20 -8.82
N PRO A 102 16.36 3.22 -8.68
CA PRO A 102 16.04 1.81 -8.45
C PRO A 102 15.77 1.48 -6.97
N ARG A 103 15.67 2.49 -6.09
CA ARG A 103 15.49 2.31 -4.64
C ARG A 103 14.15 2.80 -4.16
N LEU A 104 13.60 2.05 -3.21
CA LEU A 104 12.46 2.45 -2.40
C LEU A 104 12.88 2.60 -0.95
N PHE A 105 12.50 3.72 -0.35
CA PHE A 105 12.59 3.98 1.09
C PHE A 105 11.18 4.10 1.63
N GLY A 106 10.71 3.05 2.29
CA GLY A 106 9.38 2.99 2.88
C GLY A 106 9.46 3.13 4.40
N ARG A 107 8.45 3.78 4.98
CA ARG A 107 8.22 3.80 6.43
C ARG A 107 6.79 3.37 6.72
N GLY A 108 6.64 2.37 7.58
CA GLY A 108 5.34 1.96 8.11
C GLY A 108 5.11 2.55 9.50
N TYR A 109 3.90 3.05 9.73
CA TYR A 109 3.48 3.62 11.01
C TYR A 109 2.35 2.80 11.61
N GLY A 110 2.48 2.38 12.86
CA GLY A 110 1.45 1.57 13.50
C GLY A 110 1.85 1.08 14.88
N GLU A 111 1.49 -0.16 15.22
CA GLU A 111 1.78 -0.74 16.53
C GLU A 111 1.83 -2.27 16.48
N HIS A 112 2.28 -2.89 17.56
CA HIS A 112 2.14 -4.34 17.73
C HIS A 112 0.66 -4.77 17.81
N LEU A 113 0.38 -5.98 17.35
CA LEU A 113 -0.95 -6.59 17.39
C LEU A 113 -1.52 -6.58 18.82
N ASP A 114 -2.56 -5.79 19.02
CA ASP A 114 -3.46 -5.84 20.16
C ASP A 114 -4.66 -6.77 19.85
N PRO A 115 -4.78 -7.94 20.50
CA PRO A 115 -5.85 -8.90 20.23
C PRO A 115 -7.24 -8.45 20.67
N VAL A 116 -7.38 -7.33 21.39
CA VAL A 116 -8.67 -6.77 21.79
C VAL A 116 -9.13 -5.74 20.77
N ARG A 117 -8.25 -4.80 20.39
CA ARG A 117 -8.58 -3.73 19.42
C ARG A 117 -8.68 -4.24 17.98
N HIS A 118 -7.82 -5.19 17.59
CA HIS A 118 -7.69 -5.57 16.18
C HIS A 118 -8.59 -6.74 15.74
N ARG A 119 -9.72 -6.99 16.41
CA ARG A 119 -10.61 -8.12 16.05
C ARG A 119 -11.59 -7.77 14.92
N PRO A 120 -11.79 -8.68 13.94
CA PRO A 120 -11.01 -9.89 13.69
C PRO A 120 -9.66 -9.55 13.05
N SER A 121 -8.57 -10.17 13.54
CA SER A 121 -7.28 -10.13 12.85
C SER A 121 -7.04 -11.48 12.19
N ARG A 122 -6.66 -11.48 10.92
CA ARG A 122 -6.30 -12.70 10.19
C ARG A 122 -4.81 -12.97 10.32
N ASP A 123 -4.44 -14.24 10.23
CA ASP A 123 -3.03 -14.57 10.01
C ASP A 123 -2.67 -14.20 8.57
N VAL A 124 -1.53 -13.54 8.42
CA VAL A 124 -0.98 -13.14 7.11
C VAL A 124 0.15 -14.07 6.68
N ARG A 125 0.55 -15.02 7.55
CA ARG A 125 1.52 -16.06 7.20
C ARG A 125 0.95 -16.93 6.09
N GLY A 126 1.72 -17.10 5.02
CA GLY A 126 1.29 -17.87 3.85
C GLY A 126 0.69 -17.04 2.71
N VAL A 127 0.48 -15.72 2.91
CA VAL A 127 0.04 -14.84 1.81
C VAL A 127 1.04 -14.90 0.66
N THR A 128 0.52 -15.24 -0.52
CA THR A 128 1.29 -15.25 -1.76
C THR A 128 0.94 -14.00 -2.57
N LEU A 129 1.98 -13.34 -3.09
CA LEU A 129 1.88 -12.11 -3.89
C LEU A 129 2.37 -12.38 -5.30
N SER A 130 1.57 -12.00 -6.29
CA SER A 130 1.81 -12.24 -7.71
C SER A 130 1.27 -11.09 -8.59
N GLY A 131 1.65 -11.09 -9.87
CA GLY A 131 1.13 -10.14 -10.86
C GLY A 131 1.28 -8.64 -10.51
N PRO A 132 2.46 -8.16 -10.06
CA PRO A 132 2.62 -6.74 -9.76
C PRO A 132 2.48 -5.92 -11.05
N THR A 133 1.72 -4.83 -10.99
CA THR A 133 1.64 -3.87 -12.09
C THR A 133 1.75 -2.45 -11.55
N VAL A 134 2.56 -1.62 -12.22
CA VAL A 134 2.67 -0.20 -11.90
C VAL A 134 2.47 0.62 -13.16
N ARG A 135 1.37 1.37 -13.24
CA ARG A 135 0.96 2.08 -14.45
C ARG A 135 0.71 3.55 -14.18
N ARG A 136 1.06 4.38 -15.15
CA ARG A 136 0.61 5.78 -15.21
C ARG A 136 -0.45 5.90 -16.29
N SER A 137 -1.64 6.32 -15.90
CA SER A 137 -2.77 6.58 -16.78
C SER A 137 -2.57 7.89 -17.56
N ALA A 138 -3.34 8.07 -18.65
CA ALA A 138 -3.27 9.26 -19.50
C ALA A 138 -3.64 10.56 -18.77
N ASP A 139 -4.46 10.47 -17.72
CA ASP A 139 -4.81 11.55 -16.81
C ASP A 139 -3.68 11.87 -15.80
N GLY A 140 -2.54 11.18 -15.88
CA GLY A 140 -1.39 11.36 -15.01
C GLY A 140 -1.45 10.58 -13.70
N ARG A 141 -2.55 9.86 -13.41
CA ARG A 141 -2.72 9.05 -12.19
C ARG A 141 -1.80 7.83 -12.20
N TRP A 142 -1.22 7.51 -11.05
CA TRP A 142 -0.48 6.27 -10.84
C TRP A 142 -1.37 5.23 -10.18
N THR A 143 -1.26 3.99 -10.66
CA THR A 143 -1.93 2.82 -10.12
C THR A 143 -0.89 1.73 -9.88
N ALA A 144 -0.86 1.21 -8.66
CA ALA A 144 -0.06 0.05 -8.26
C ALA A 144 -1.00 -1.08 -7.84
N GLU A 145 -0.79 -2.28 -8.37
CA GLU A 145 -1.63 -3.44 -8.08
C GLU A 145 -0.82 -4.70 -7.84
N CYS A 146 -1.37 -5.61 -7.03
CA CYS A 146 -0.83 -6.94 -6.81
C CYS A 146 -1.98 -7.92 -6.53
N GLU A 147 -1.87 -9.13 -7.04
CA GLU A 147 -2.74 -10.25 -6.67
C GLU A 147 -2.30 -10.81 -5.31
N VAL A 148 -3.27 -11.24 -4.52
CA VAL A 148 -3.10 -11.68 -3.13
C VAL A 148 -3.88 -12.98 -2.91
N GLU A 149 -3.15 -14.08 -2.80
CA GLU A 149 -3.69 -15.38 -2.43
C GLU A 149 -3.51 -15.59 -0.92
N VAL A 150 -4.60 -15.94 -0.22
CA VAL A 150 -4.67 -16.15 1.24
C VAL A 150 -4.95 -17.61 1.58
#